data_AF-A0A1G7W7A6-F1
#
_entry.id   AF-A0A1G7W7A6-F1
#
_cell.length_a   1.000
_cell.length_b   1.000
_cell.length_c   1.000
_cell.angle_alpha   90.00
_cell.angle_beta   90.00
_cell.angle_gamma   90.00
#
_symmetry.space_group_name_H-M   'P 1'
#
loop_
_entity.id
_entity.type
_entity.pdbx_description
1 polymer ?
#
loop_
_entity_poly.entity_id
_entity_poly.type
_entity_poly.pdbx_seq_one_letter_code
_entity_poly.pdbx_strand_id
1 'polypeptide(L)'
;MSSFQFSFPKHWAFVLNPIVLPGIDSYELAPNLILRKAEQHEVVAIKQTLARCVGSPFGVPRELNYEMDRHETPTGPNSKSVTPIPLAMSDWRYHIVTNEGDQNLLYRSHLAINATAAPLEISALTFVGGGLSGWRSDAASRYFRDFMPLPVSDLSTADLDEARDTIAGSEPFLIGGVLCEQHPEVQRAYLMYDSLSMLPANSEFQVIGLFAIIEMMITHNPKLEDRGDSITHQMQAKLPLLMRRFRRPISTKQHFGDVDAKKVWSALYSYRSALAHGGVANFAAGPLQAIKSAEAAAEYLRSVVKGLLRHVLVEPQLFLDLKNC
;
A
#
# COMPACT_ATOMS: atom_id res chain seq x y z
N MET A 1 -28.97 -17.08 -17.74
CA MET A 1 -27.77 -16.88 -16.91
C MET A 1 -27.53 -18.18 -16.16
N SER A 2 -26.49 -18.93 -16.54
CA SER A 2 -26.12 -20.17 -15.83
C SER A 2 -25.70 -19.82 -14.39
N SER A 3 -26.39 -20.37 -13.39
CA SER A 3 -25.99 -20.27 -11.99
C SER A 3 -24.80 -21.20 -11.76
N PHE A 4 -23.59 -20.66 -11.82
CA PHE A 4 -22.43 -21.40 -11.36
C PHE A 4 -22.50 -21.52 -9.83
N GLN A 5 -22.74 -22.73 -9.34
CA GLN A 5 -22.52 -23.07 -7.95
C GLN A 5 -21.07 -23.54 -7.81
N PHE A 6 -20.17 -22.60 -7.52
CA PHE A 6 -18.96 -22.99 -6.81
C PHE A 6 -19.35 -23.24 -5.36
N SER A 7 -18.69 -24.16 -4.68
CA SER A 7 -18.81 -24.34 -3.24
C SER A 7 -17.40 -24.48 -2.72
N PHE A 8 -16.91 -23.43 -2.07
CA PHE A 8 -15.61 -23.38 -1.42
C PHE A 8 -15.81 -23.71 0.06
N PRO A 9 -15.20 -24.81 0.55
CA PRO A 9 -15.29 -25.16 1.96
C PRO A 9 -14.49 -24.21 2.86
N LYS A 10 -13.61 -23.36 2.29
CA LYS A 10 -12.72 -22.44 2.98
C LYS A 10 -12.86 -21.02 2.41
N HIS A 11 -12.65 -20.01 3.26
CA HIS A 11 -12.58 -18.62 2.80
C HIS A 11 -11.19 -18.35 2.22
N TRP A 12 -11.13 -17.64 1.11
CA TRP A 12 -9.86 -17.21 0.56
C TRP A 12 -9.98 -15.90 -0.21
N ALA A 13 -8.93 -15.10 -0.17
CA ALA A 13 -8.83 -13.84 -0.88
C ALA A 13 -7.82 -13.95 -2.02
N PHE A 14 -8.17 -13.45 -3.20
CA PHE A 14 -7.23 -13.34 -4.30
C PHE A 14 -6.28 -12.16 -4.08
N VAL A 15 -4.98 -12.39 -4.26
CA VAL A 15 -3.95 -11.33 -4.24
C VAL A 15 -3.97 -10.63 -5.61
N LEU A 16 -4.51 -9.42 -5.66
CA LEU A 16 -4.74 -8.70 -6.92
C LEU A 16 -3.45 -8.24 -7.59
N ASN A 17 -2.48 -7.74 -6.83
CA ASN A 17 -1.20 -7.35 -7.42
C ASN A 17 -0.39 -8.60 -7.79
N PRO A 18 0.15 -8.70 -9.02
CA PRO A 18 0.99 -9.83 -9.39
C PRO A 18 2.26 -9.87 -8.53
N ILE A 19 2.48 -11.03 -7.92
CA ILE A 19 3.67 -11.29 -7.10
C ILE A 19 4.39 -12.53 -7.60
N VAL A 20 5.68 -12.61 -7.30
CA VAL A 20 6.50 -13.80 -7.43
C VAL A 20 7.05 -14.16 -6.05
N LEU A 21 7.04 -15.46 -5.75
CA LEU A 21 7.48 -16.02 -4.47
C LEU A 21 8.61 -17.04 -4.73
N PRO A 22 9.86 -16.58 -4.97
CA PRO A 22 10.95 -17.47 -5.35
C PRO A 22 11.25 -18.50 -4.25
N GLY A 23 11.01 -19.78 -4.54
CA GLY A 23 11.27 -20.88 -3.59
C GLY A 23 10.33 -20.94 -2.39
N ILE A 24 9.18 -20.26 -2.44
CA ILE A 24 8.18 -20.25 -1.36
C ILE A 24 6.86 -20.81 -1.91
N ASP A 25 6.55 -22.06 -1.59
CA ASP A 25 5.31 -22.72 -2.01
C ASP A 25 4.10 -22.23 -1.21
N SER A 26 4.31 -22.02 0.10
CA SER A 26 3.31 -21.49 1.02
C SER A 26 3.98 -20.75 2.17
N TYR A 27 3.25 -19.83 2.79
CA TYR A 27 3.73 -19.03 3.91
C TYR A 27 2.59 -18.62 4.84
N GLU A 28 2.79 -18.80 6.15
CA GLU A 28 1.81 -18.40 7.16
C GLU A 28 2.01 -16.93 7.59
N LEU A 29 1.08 -16.06 7.17
CA LEU A 29 1.10 -14.63 7.46
C LEU A 29 0.58 -14.32 8.88
N ALA A 30 -0.30 -15.16 9.41
CA ALA A 30 -0.84 -15.12 10.76
C ALA A 30 -1.48 -16.48 11.05
N PRO A 31 -1.84 -16.81 12.32
CA PRO A 31 -2.52 -18.07 12.61
C PRO A 31 -3.74 -18.29 11.71
N ASN A 32 -3.74 -19.40 10.96
CA ASN A 32 -4.78 -19.77 9.98
C ASN A 32 -4.89 -18.87 8.74
N LEU A 33 -3.90 -18.01 8.49
CA LEU A 33 -3.82 -17.11 7.33
C LEU A 33 -2.63 -17.49 6.45
N ILE A 34 -2.89 -18.24 5.38
CA ILE A 34 -1.84 -18.86 4.57
C ILE A 34 -1.82 -18.26 3.16
N LEU A 35 -0.68 -17.67 2.78
CA LEU A 35 -0.39 -17.26 1.41
C LEU A 35 0.15 -18.46 0.62
N ARG A 36 -0.43 -18.74 -0.55
CA ARG A 36 0.04 -19.80 -1.47
C ARG A 36 -0.36 -19.52 -2.91
N LYS A 37 0.19 -20.29 -3.85
CA LYS A 37 -0.34 -20.36 -5.22
C LYS A 37 -1.78 -20.90 -5.23
N ALA A 38 -2.57 -20.37 -6.14
CA ALA A 38 -3.93 -20.83 -6.40
C ALA A 38 -3.92 -22.22 -7.06
N GLU A 39 -4.81 -23.10 -6.63
CA GLU A 39 -5.08 -24.37 -7.29
C GLU A 39 -5.86 -24.15 -8.59
N GLN A 40 -5.86 -25.16 -9.47
CA GLN A 40 -6.50 -25.05 -10.79
C GLN A 40 -7.97 -24.60 -10.72
N HIS A 41 -8.73 -25.11 -9.75
CA HIS A 41 -10.14 -24.77 -9.58
C HIS A 41 -10.34 -23.32 -9.07
N GLU A 42 -9.40 -22.82 -8.25
CA GLU A 42 -9.38 -21.44 -7.76
C GLU A 42 -8.99 -20.48 -8.91
N VAL A 43 -8.01 -20.85 -9.74
CA VAL A 43 -7.64 -20.10 -10.95
C VAL A 43 -8.84 -19.94 -11.89
N VAL A 44 -9.62 -20.99 -12.12
CA VAL A 44 -10.84 -20.92 -12.94
C VAL A 44 -11.85 -19.93 -12.33
N ALA A 45 -12.07 -20.00 -11.01
CA ALA A 45 -12.98 -19.09 -10.30
C ALA A 45 -12.52 -17.62 -10.36
N ILE A 46 -11.21 -17.37 -10.22
CA ILE A 46 -10.60 -16.04 -10.34
C ILE A 46 -10.82 -15.49 -11.75
N LYS A 47 -10.48 -16.25 -12.80
CA LYS A 47 -10.65 -15.81 -14.20
C LYS A 47 -12.09 -15.44 -14.53
N GLN A 48 -13.04 -16.29 -14.14
CA GLN A 48 -14.46 -16.01 -14.35
C GLN A 48 -14.92 -14.76 -13.58
N THR A 49 -14.42 -14.58 -12.36
CA THR A 49 -14.73 -13.40 -11.55
C THR A 49 -14.16 -12.14 -12.16
N LEU A 50 -12.91 -12.15 -12.61
CA LEU A 50 -12.29 -11.02 -13.30
C LEU A 50 -13.07 -10.64 -14.57
N ALA A 51 -13.40 -11.63 -15.40
CA ALA A 51 -14.19 -11.40 -16.62
C ALA A 51 -15.56 -10.78 -16.33
N ARG A 52 -16.23 -11.19 -15.23
CA ARG A 52 -17.55 -10.69 -14.85
C ARG A 52 -17.52 -9.31 -14.16
N CYS A 53 -16.63 -9.14 -13.19
CA CYS A 53 -16.66 -8.01 -12.26
C CYS A 53 -15.81 -6.84 -12.72
N VAL A 54 -14.73 -7.11 -13.44
CA VAL A 54 -13.81 -6.07 -13.95
C VAL A 54 -14.06 -5.82 -15.43
N GLY A 55 -14.39 -6.88 -16.17
CA GLY A 55 -14.55 -6.83 -17.62
C GLY A 55 -13.22 -6.68 -18.35
N SER A 56 -13.34 -6.43 -19.65
CA SER A 56 -12.24 -6.47 -20.61
C SER A 56 -12.29 -5.22 -21.50
N PRO A 57 -11.82 -4.04 -21.01
CA PRO A 57 -11.77 -2.85 -21.84
C PRO A 57 -10.92 -3.16 -23.08
N PHE A 58 -11.45 -2.78 -24.24
CA PHE A 58 -10.82 -3.05 -25.53
C PHE A 58 -10.61 -4.54 -25.85
N GLY A 59 -11.35 -5.44 -25.18
CA GLY A 59 -11.26 -6.88 -25.44
C GLY A 59 -9.98 -7.54 -24.94
N VAL A 60 -9.17 -6.86 -24.10
CA VAL A 60 -7.97 -7.45 -23.49
C VAL A 60 -8.30 -8.20 -22.20
N PRO A 61 -8.09 -9.54 -22.16
CA PRO A 61 -8.35 -10.34 -20.98
C PRO A 61 -7.44 -9.95 -19.79
N ARG A 62 -7.96 -9.99 -18.57
CA ARG A 62 -7.24 -9.52 -17.37
C ARG A 62 -6.26 -10.53 -16.80
N GLU A 63 -6.50 -11.81 -17.09
CA GLU A 63 -5.62 -12.93 -16.83
C GLU A 63 -4.21 -12.73 -17.39
N LEU A 64 -4.05 -11.93 -18.46
CA LEU A 64 -2.74 -11.66 -19.05
C LEU A 64 -1.76 -11.00 -18.07
N ASN A 65 -2.25 -10.30 -17.04
CA ASN A 65 -1.39 -9.75 -15.98
C ASN A 65 -0.70 -10.84 -15.12
N TYR A 66 -1.23 -12.05 -15.13
CA TYR A 66 -0.77 -13.18 -14.31
C TYR A 66 -0.16 -14.30 -15.15
N GLU A 67 -0.41 -14.32 -16.46
CA GLU A 67 -0.01 -15.38 -17.39
C GLU A 67 1.05 -14.96 -18.40
N MET A 68 1.47 -13.69 -18.36
CA MET A 68 2.49 -13.18 -19.27
C MET A 68 3.61 -12.49 -18.49
N ASP A 69 4.82 -12.69 -18.99
CA ASP A 69 5.98 -11.88 -18.66
C ASP A 69 6.22 -10.80 -19.71
N ARG A 70 7.14 -9.89 -19.40
CA ARG A 70 7.42 -8.73 -20.23
C ARG A 70 8.89 -8.67 -20.56
N HIS A 71 9.18 -8.78 -21.84
CA HIS A 71 10.52 -8.52 -22.33
C HIS A 71 10.59 -7.11 -22.90
N GLU A 72 11.32 -6.23 -22.21
CA GLU A 72 11.62 -4.89 -22.71
C GLU A 72 12.81 -4.95 -23.65
N THR A 73 12.61 -4.51 -24.88
CA THR A 73 13.68 -4.38 -25.89
C THR A 73 13.90 -2.89 -26.18
N PRO A 74 15.11 -2.35 -25.99
CA PRO A 74 15.41 -0.97 -26.37
C PRO A 74 15.18 -0.76 -27.87
N THR A 75 14.40 0.26 -28.24
CA THR A 75 14.17 0.65 -29.64
C THR A 75 14.83 1.98 -30.00
N GLY A 76 15.46 2.65 -29.03
CA GLY A 76 16.12 3.94 -29.16
C GLY A 76 16.61 4.48 -27.81
N PRO A 77 17.23 5.68 -27.77
CA PRO A 77 17.84 6.23 -26.56
C PRO A 77 16.88 6.39 -25.38
N ASN A 78 15.61 6.68 -25.67
CA ASN A 78 14.55 6.89 -24.67
C ASN A 78 13.27 6.09 -25.01
N SER A 79 13.37 5.05 -25.84
CA SER A 79 12.21 4.25 -26.26
C SER A 79 12.46 2.77 -26.04
N LYS A 80 11.43 2.09 -25.56
CA LYS A 80 11.41 0.64 -25.33
C LYS A 80 10.18 0.05 -25.98
N SER A 81 10.35 -1.09 -26.65
CA SER A 81 9.24 -1.96 -27.02
C SER A 81 9.03 -2.97 -25.90
N VAL A 82 7.78 -3.22 -25.52
CA VAL A 82 7.42 -4.24 -24.54
C VAL A 82 6.73 -5.38 -25.28
N THR A 83 7.38 -6.54 -25.29
CA THR A 83 6.81 -7.75 -25.91
C THR A 83 6.28 -8.67 -24.80
N PRO A 84 4.98 -9.04 -24.82
CA PRO A 84 4.45 -10.01 -23.88
C PRO A 84 4.95 -11.42 -24.23
N ILE A 85 5.43 -12.16 -23.24
CA ILE A 85 5.86 -13.55 -23.38
C ILE A 85 4.94 -14.42 -22.51
N PRO A 86 4.20 -15.38 -23.07
CA PRO A 86 3.39 -16.29 -22.26
C PRO A 86 4.25 -17.08 -21.26
N LEU A 87 3.78 -17.15 -20.02
CA LEU A 87 4.35 -17.96 -18.96
C LEU A 87 3.84 -19.41 -19.08
N ALA A 88 4.67 -20.36 -18.68
CA ALA A 88 4.19 -21.72 -18.45
C ALA A 88 3.15 -21.71 -17.31
N MET A 89 2.22 -22.67 -17.32
CA MET A 89 1.17 -22.75 -16.28
C MET A 89 1.75 -22.84 -14.86
N SER A 90 2.91 -23.48 -14.70
CA SER A 90 3.63 -23.55 -13.42
C SER A 90 4.09 -22.19 -12.91
N ASP A 91 4.27 -21.23 -13.82
CA ASP A 91 4.83 -19.91 -13.55
C ASP A 91 3.75 -18.83 -13.50
N TRP A 92 2.48 -19.19 -13.70
CA TRP A 92 1.37 -18.27 -13.53
C TRP A 92 1.35 -17.68 -12.11
N ARG A 93 1.03 -16.38 -12.03
CA ARG A 93 1.19 -15.57 -10.82
C ARG A 93 -0.11 -15.46 -10.00
N TYR A 94 -0.97 -16.47 -10.07
CA TYR A 94 -2.19 -16.53 -9.26
C TYR A 94 -1.86 -16.95 -7.83
N HIS A 95 -2.01 -16.01 -6.89
CA HIS A 95 -1.80 -16.25 -5.48
C HIS A 95 -3.06 -15.92 -4.69
N ILE A 96 -3.28 -16.66 -3.62
CA ILE A 96 -4.40 -16.44 -2.70
C ILE A 96 -3.92 -16.46 -1.26
N VAL A 97 -4.70 -15.83 -0.39
CA VAL A 97 -4.58 -15.95 1.05
C VAL A 97 -5.79 -16.71 1.57
N THR A 98 -5.60 -17.93 2.07
CA THR A 98 -6.67 -18.70 2.71
C THR A 98 -6.84 -18.25 4.15
N ASN A 99 -8.08 -18.20 4.62
CA ASN A 99 -8.44 -17.89 5.99
C ASN A 99 -9.38 -18.98 6.51
N GLU A 100 -8.91 -19.75 7.49
CA GLU A 100 -9.74 -20.74 8.21
C GLU A 100 -10.31 -20.18 9.53
N GLY A 101 -10.00 -18.92 9.85
CA GLY A 101 -10.41 -18.24 11.07
C GLY A 101 -11.54 -17.21 10.89
N ASP A 102 -11.53 -16.22 11.77
CA ASP A 102 -12.47 -15.10 11.81
C ASP A 102 -12.51 -14.34 10.47
N GLN A 103 -13.71 -14.03 9.98
CA GLN A 103 -13.89 -13.24 8.74
C GLN A 103 -13.23 -11.87 8.84
N ASN A 104 -13.18 -11.26 10.04
CA ASN A 104 -12.52 -9.97 10.22
C ASN A 104 -10.98 -10.07 10.17
N LEU A 105 -10.40 -11.27 10.22
CA LEU A 105 -8.96 -11.45 10.14
C LEU A 105 -8.41 -11.00 8.79
N LEU A 106 -9.08 -11.32 7.68
CA LEU A 106 -8.67 -10.89 6.33
C LEU A 106 -8.70 -9.36 6.21
N TYR A 107 -9.76 -8.72 6.74
CA TYR A 107 -9.89 -7.27 6.75
C TYR A 107 -8.78 -6.58 7.55
N ARG A 108 -8.56 -7.02 8.79
CA ARG A 108 -7.52 -6.46 9.67
C ARG A 108 -6.13 -6.70 9.09
N SER A 109 -5.89 -7.88 8.53
CA SER A 109 -4.63 -8.22 7.87
C SER A 109 -4.37 -7.38 6.63
N HIS A 110 -5.40 -7.10 5.82
CA HIS A 110 -5.28 -6.20 4.67
C HIS A 110 -4.80 -4.80 5.08
N LEU A 111 -5.42 -4.22 6.13
CA LEU A 111 -4.99 -2.92 6.66
C LEU A 111 -3.52 -2.95 7.10
N ALA A 112 -3.12 -3.98 7.84
CA ALA A 112 -1.77 -4.17 8.33
C ALA A 112 -0.75 -4.33 7.19
N ILE A 113 -1.03 -5.24 6.26
CA ILE A 113 -0.18 -5.56 5.11
C ILE A 113 0.00 -4.33 4.21
N ASN A 114 -1.03 -3.49 4.04
CA ASN A 114 -0.92 -2.27 3.26
C ASN A 114 0.14 -1.29 3.79
N ALA A 115 0.45 -1.33 5.09
CA ALA A 115 1.52 -0.54 5.70
C ALA A 115 2.93 -1.13 5.50
N THR A 116 3.06 -2.34 4.96
CA THR A 116 4.36 -2.99 4.69
C THR A 116 5.05 -2.40 3.46
N ALA A 117 6.35 -2.66 3.29
CA ALA A 117 7.07 -2.16 2.13
C ALA A 117 6.56 -2.80 0.82
N ALA A 118 6.18 -4.07 0.89
CA ALA A 118 5.71 -4.86 -0.23
C ALA A 118 4.29 -5.41 0.06
N PRO A 119 3.24 -4.60 -0.18
CA PRO A 119 1.88 -4.94 0.21
C PRO A 119 1.28 -6.06 -0.67
N LEU A 120 0.32 -6.79 -0.10
CA LEU A 120 -0.54 -7.76 -0.77
C LEU A 120 -1.96 -7.21 -0.79
N GLU A 121 -2.55 -7.13 -1.97
CA GLU A 121 -3.88 -6.58 -2.18
C GLU A 121 -4.92 -7.69 -2.11
N ILE A 122 -5.44 -7.92 -0.89
CA ILE A 122 -6.28 -9.07 -0.56
C ILE A 122 -7.72 -8.69 -0.21
N SER A 123 -8.15 -7.46 -0.49
CA SER A 123 -9.48 -6.96 -0.08
C SER A 123 -10.58 -7.00 -1.13
N ALA A 124 -10.23 -6.99 -2.43
CA ALA A 124 -11.25 -6.73 -3.45
C ALA A 124 -12.07 -7.98 -3.81
N LEU A 125 -11.44 -9.16 -3.82
CA LEU A 125 -12.06 -10.42 -4.26
C LEU A 125 -11.84 -11.51 -3.21
N THR A 126 -12.78 -11.63 -2.25
CA THR A 126 -12.82 -12.75 -1.29
C THR A 126 -13.92 -13.73 -1.68
N PHE A 127 -13.61 -15.02 -1.60
CA PHE A 127 -14.49 -16.11 -1.98
C PHE A 127 -14.93 -16.84 -0.72
N VAL A 128 -16.24 -16.96 -0.53
CA VAL A 128 -16.86 -17.49 0.69
C VAL A 128 -18.02 -18.41 0.31
N GLY A 129 -17.93 -19.70 0.65
CA GLY A 129 -18.94 -20.68 0.24
C GLY A 129 -19.06 -20.70 -1.28
N GLY A 130 -20.24 -20.39 -1.83
CA GLY A 130 -20.42 -20.26 -3.28
C GLY A 130 -20.44 -18.84 -3.84
N GLY A 131 -20.12 -17.85 -3.00
CA GLY A 131 -20.27 -16.44 -3.31
C GLY A 131 -18.94 -15.69 -3.43
N LEU A 132 -19.03 -14.55 -4.10
CA LEU A 132 -18.03 -13.49 -4.02
C LEU A 132 -18.45 -12.52 -2.92
N SER A 133 -17.59 -12.33 -1.93
CA SER A 133 -17.71 -11.32 -0.89
C SER A 133 -16.48 -10.41 -1.00
N GLY A 134 -16.64 -9.14 -1.35
CA GLY A 134 -15.52 -8.21 -1.42
C GLY A 134 -15.97 -6.89 -0.85
N TRP A 135 -15.24 -6.36 0.14
CA TRP A 135 -15.58 -5.06 0.74
C TRP A 135 -14.91 -3.89 0.02
N ARG A 136 -14.01 -4.17 -0.93
CA ARG A 136 -13.36 -3.17 -1.80
C ARG A 136 -13.45 -3.56 -3.28
N SER A 137 -14.65 -3.87 -3.77
CA SER A 137 -14.85 -4.27 -5.17
C SER A 137 -14.38 -3.19 -6.17
N ASP A 138 -14.42 -1.93 -5.76
CA ASP A 138 -13.87 -0.79 -6.49
C ASP A 138 -12.34 -0.85 -6.65
N ALA A 139 -11.61 -1.47 -5.70
CA ALA A 139 -10.17 -1.60 -5.78
C ALA A 139 -9.79 -2.50 -6.96
N ALA A 140 -10.57 -3.54 -7.26
CA ALA A 140 -10.38 -4.34 -8.47
C ALA A 140 -10.51 -3.48 -9.72
N SER A 141 -11.56 -2.68 -9.83
CA SER A 141 -11.74 -1.76 -10.95
C SER A 141 -10.58 -0.78 -11.09
N ARG A 142 -10.02 -0.28 -9.98
CA ARG A 142 -8.84 0.60 -9.98
C ARG A 142 -7.59 -0.12 -10.45
N TYR A 143 -7.33 -1.31 -9.90
CA TYR A 143 -6.18 -2.14 -10.28
C TYR A 143 -6.16 -2.40 -11.78
N PHE A 144 -7.32 -2.64 -12.38
CA PHE A 144 -7.40 -2.93 -13.81
C PHE A 144 -7.82 -1.73 -14.66
N ARG A 145 -7.97 -0.53 -14.09
CA ARG A 145 -8.47 0.65 -14.83
C ARG A 145 -7.57 0.97 -16.02
N ASP A 146 -6.27 0.92 -15.79
CA ASP A 146 -5.29 1.31 -16.78
C ASP A 146 -5.00 0.10 -17.69
N PHE A 147 -4.84 0.35 -19.00
CA PHE A 147 -4.42 -0.68 -19.96
C PHE A 147 -2.97 -1.13 -19.72
N MET A 148 -2.22 -0.33 -18.97
CA MET A 148 -0.88 -0.65 -18.53
C MET A 148 -0.97 -1.83 -17.56
N PRO A 149 -0.33 -2.96 -17.86
CA PRO A 149 -0.34 -4.07 -16.92
C PRO A 149 0.54 -3.69 -15.73
N LEU A 150 -0.01 -3.91 -14.55
CA LEU A 150 0.51 -4.96 -13.69
C LEU A 150 2.01 -4.88 -13.32
N PRO A 151 2.51 -3.94 -12.48
CA PRO A 151 3.86 -4.12 -11.94
C PRO A 151 3.93 -5.42 -11.13
N VAL A 152 4.94 -6.25 -11.41
CA VAL A 152 5.18 -7.52 -10.72
C VAL A 152 6.13 -7.26 -9.57
N SER A 153 5.80 -7.76 -8.38
CA SER A 153 6.66 -7.63 -7.20
C SER A 153 7.28 -8.97 -6.82
N ASP A 154 8.61 -9.02 -6.75
CA ASP A 154 9.34 -10.15 -6.21
C ASP A 154 9.37 -10.04 -4.68
N LEU A 155 8.72 -10.96 -3.98
CA LEU A 155 8.66 -10.94 -2.52
C LEU A 155 9.65 -11.94 -1.93
N SER A 156 10.52 -11.44 -1.06
CA SER A 156 11.43 -12.25 -0.27
C SER A 156 10.76 -12.76 1.01
N THR A 157 11.37 -13.76 1.66
CA THR A 157 10.95 -14.19 3.01
C THR A 157 10.95 -13.02 4.00
N ALA A 158 11.90 -12.08 3.89
CA ALA A 158 11.97 -10.92 4.77
C ALA A 158 10.81 -9.92 4.55
N ASP A 159 10.22 -9.86 3.36
CA ASP A 159 9.01 -9.08 3.09
C ASP A 159 7.78 -9.74 3.73
N LEU A 160 7.70 -11.06 3.64
CA LEU A 160 6.63 -11.83 4.28
C LEU A 160 6.75 -11.84 5.81
N ASP A 161 7.98 -11.82 6.35
CA ASP A 161 8.23 -11.72 7.80
C ASP A 161 7.78 -10.35 8.31
N GLU A 162 8.10 -9.27 7.57
CA GLU A 162 7.57 -7.94 7.90
C GLU A 162 6.04 -7.90 7.87
N ALA A 163 5.41 -8.54 6.88
CA ALA A 163 3.95 -8.63 6.82
C ALA A 163 3.38 -9.36 8.03
N ARG A 164 3.96 -10.51 8.39
CA ARG A 164 3.58 -11.30 9.57
C ARG A 164 3.68 -10.50 10.87
N ASP A 165 4.83 -9.87 11.08
CA ASP A 165 5.10 -9.03 12.25
C ASP A 165 4.14 -7.83 12.32
N THR A 166 3.84 -7.22 11.18
CA THR A 166 2.92 -6.07 11.11
C THR A 166 1.48 -6.48 11.41
N ILE A 167 1.03 -7.64 10.92
CA ILE A 167 -0.30 -8.19 11.24
C ILE A 167 -0.42 -8.42 12.74
N ALA A 168 0.52 -9.17 13.32
CA ALA A 168 0.54 -9.47 14.75
C ALA A 168 0.61 -8.20 15.61
N GLY A 169 1.49 -7.26 15.27
CA GLY A 169 1.64 -6.00 16.00
C GLY A 169 0.41 -5.08 15.90
N SER A 170 -0.37 -5.18 14.82
CA SER A 170 -1.56 -4.35 14.61
C SER A 170 -2.80 -4.84 15.35
N GLU A 171 -2.86 -6.13 15.71
CA GLU A 171 -4.04 -6.75 16.31
C GLU A 171 -4.56 -6.01 17.56
N PRO A 172 -3.72 -5.56 18.51
CA PRO A 172 -4.19 -4.81 19.67
C PRO A 172 -4.79 -3.44 19.34
N PHE A 173 -4.47 -2.85 18.19
CA PHE A 173 -4.84 -1.49 17.81
C PHE A 173 -6.02 -1.40 16.85
N LEU A 174 -6.35 -2.49 16.15
CA LEU A 174 -7.44 -2.53 15.18
C LEU A 174 -8.77 -2.92 15.84
N ILE A 175 -9.85 -2.97 15.06
CA ILE A 175 -11.22 -3.20 15.55
C ILE A 175 -11.26 -4.43 16.48
N GLY A 176 -11.71 -4.23 17.72
CA GLY A 176 -11.82 -5.27 18.75
C GLY A 176 -10.55 -5.50 19.58
N GLY A 177 -9.46 -4.77 19.31
CA GLY A 177 -8.21 -4.85 20.05
C GLY A 177 -8.21 -4.03 21.35
N VAL A 178 -7.47 -4.50 22.36
CA VAL A 178 -7.44 -3.93 23.72
C VAL A 178 -6.83 -2.53 23.82
N LEU A 179 -5.99 -2.13 22.84
CA LEU A 179 -5.36 -0.82 22.76
C LEU A 179 -6.08 0.14 21.80
N CYS A 180 -7.10 -0.33 21.07
CA CYS A 180 -7.85 0.47 20.12
C CYS A 180 -8.49 1.71 20.77
N GLU A 181 -9.00 1.59 22.00
CA GLU A 181 -9.61 2.70 22.74
C GLU A 181 -8.57 3.67 23.32
N GLN A 182 -7.37 3.18 23.64
CA GLN A 182 -6.27 3.99 24.19
C GLN A 182 -5.54 4.77 23.10
N HIS A 183 -5.54 4.26 21.87
CA HIS A 183 -4.85 4.81 20.71
C HIS A 183 -5.75 4.87 19.46
N PRO A 184 -6.91 5.55 19.53
CA PRO A 184 -7.87 5.58 18.42
C PRO A 184 -7.29 6.23 17.14
N GLU A 185 -6.27 7.07 17.28
CA GLU A 185 -5.54 7.67 16.16
C GLU A 185 -4.79 6.64 15.30
N VAL A 186 -4.34 5.52 15.89
CA VAL A 186 -3.59 4.49 15.15
C VAL A 186 -4.52 3.78 14.18
N GLN A 187 -5.66 3.29 14.68
CA GLN A 187 -6.70 2.71 13.84
C GLN A 187 -7.14 3.68 12.75
N ARG A 188 -7.39 4.95 13.12
CA ARG A 188 -7.76 5.98 12.16
C ARG A 188 -6.68 6.18 11.09
N ALA A 189 -5.40 6.15 11.44
CA ALA A 189 -4.30 6.29 10.48
C ALA A 189 -4.28 5.15 9.46
N TYR A 190 -4.48 3.91 9.90
CA TYR A 190 -4.62 2.75 9.01
C TYR A 190 -5.81 2.88 8.06
N LEU A 191 -6.98 3.25 8.59
CA LEU A 191 -8.19 3.43 7.78
C LEU A 191 -8.05 4.58 6.77
N MET A 192 -7.47 5.70 7.19
CA MET A 192 -7.18 6.82 6.30
C MET A 192 -6.21 6.41 5.21
N TYR A 193 -5.11 5.73 5.56
CA TYR A 193 -4.12 5.27 4.60
C TYR A 193 -4.71 4.29 3.58
N ASP A 194 -5.50 3.32 4.04
CA ASP A 194 -6.23 2.40 3.15
C ASP A 194 -7.16 3.17 2.21
N SER A 195 -7.89 4.16 2.73
CA SER A 195 -8.79 5.01 1.94
C SER A 195 -8.07 5.84 0.87
N LEU A 196 -6.79 6.21 1.07
CA LEU A 196 -6.01 6.91 0.04
C LEU A 196 -5.75 6.05 -1.21
N SER A 197 -5.87 4.73 -1.09
CA SER A 197 -5.83 3.85 -2.25
C SER A 197 -7.13 3.88 -3.09
N MET A 198 -8.18 4.57 -2.64
CA MET A 198 -9.37 4.81 -3.46
C MET A 198 -9.16 5.96 -4.46
N LEU A 199 -8.20 6.83 -4.18
CA LEU A 199 -7.91 8.00 -5.00
C LEU A 199 -7.04 7.63 -6.22
N PRO A 200 -7.12 8.42 -7.32
CA PRO A 200 -6.16 8.29 -8.41
C PRO A 200 -4.72 8.41 -7.88
N ALA A 201 -3.85 7.52 -8.35
CA ALA A 201 -2.45 7.52 -7.97
C ALA A 201 -1.81 8.89 -8.28
N ASN A 202 -0.99 9.38 -7.34
CA ASN A 202 -0.28 10.66 -7.43
C ASN A 202 -1.20 11.90 -7.56
N SER A 203 -2.50 11.77 -7.29
CA SER A 203 -3.39 12.93 -7.22
C SER A 203 -3.00 13.87 -6.06
N GLU A 204 -3.28 15.16 -6.24
CA GLU A 204 -3.03 16.18 -5.22
C GLU A 204 -3.75 15.85 -3.90
N PHE A 205 -4.96 15.30 -3.97
CA PHE A 205 -5.70 14.81 -2.79
C PHE A 205 -4.99 13.66 -2.08
N GLN A 206 -4.36 12.75 -2.81
CA GLN A 206 -3.55 11.69 -2.20
C GLN A 206 -2.37 12.30 -1.43
N VAL A 207 -1.69 13.29 -1.99
CA VAL A 207 -0.57 13.99 -1.32
C VAL A 207 -1.06 14.69 -0.05
N ILE A 208 -2.15 15.45 -0.11
CA ILE A 208 -2.74 16.12 1.06
C ILE A 208 -3.13 15.10 2.13
N GLY A 209 -3.73 13.98 1.74
CA GLY A 209 -4.09 12.89 2.65
C GLY A 209 -2.89 12.26 3.36
N LEU A 210 -1.76 12.08 2.65
CA LEU A 210 -0.52 11.59 3.25
C LEU A 210 0.00 12.58 4.31
N PHE A 211 0.02 13.89 4.01
CA PHE A 211 0.36 14.90 5.02
C PHE A 211 -0.57 14.87 6.22
N ALA A 212 -1.88 14.73 6.00
CA ALA A 212 -2.86 14.67 7.09
C ALA A 212 -2.58 13.49 8.03
N ILE A 213 -2.21 12.32 7.50
CA ILE A 213 -1.82 11.16 8.33
C ILE A 213 -0.55 11.45 9.11
N ILE A 214 0.48 11.98 8.45
CA ILE A 214 1.75 12.31 9.10
C ILE A 214 1.53 13.32 10.25
N GLU A 215 0.82 14.42 9.98
CA GLU A 215 0.54 15.46 10.97
C GLU A 215 -0.29 14.91 12.14
N MET A 216 -1.33 14.11 11.85
CA MET A 216 -2.12 13.45 12.89
C MET A 216 -1.29 12.52 13.78
N MET A 217 -0.27 11.87 13.23
CA MET A 217 0.56 10.92 13.95
C MET A 217 1.62 11.60 14.82
N ILE A 218 2.25 12.69 14.36
CA ILE A 218 3.47 13.21 15.00
C ILE A 218 3.44 14.68 15.40
N THR A 219 2.33 15.39 15.18
CA THR A 219 2.20 16.80 15.56
C THR A 219 1.09 17.04 16.58
N HIS A 220 1.17 18.17 17.25
CA HIS A 220 0.15 18.68 18.17
C HIS A 220 -0.30 20.07 17.75
N ASN A 221 -1.46 20.49 18.27
CA ASN A 221 -1.96 21.84 18.01
C ASN A 221 -1.00 22.87 18.61
N PRO A 222 -0.44 23.79 17.80
CA PRO A 222 0.44 24.83 18.30
C PRO A 222 -0.22 25.61 19.43
N LYS A 223 0.52 25.86 20.53
CA LYS A 223 0.05 26.78 21.57
C LYS A 223 0.11 28.19 21.00
N LEU A 224 -1.00 28.94 21.07
CA LEU A 224 -1.12 30.30 20.50
C LEU A 224 -0.03 31.27 21.00
N GLU A 225 0.55 30.99 22.16
CA GLU A 225 1.57 31.78 22.83
C GLU A 225 2.99 31.51 22.31
N ASP A 226 3.22 30.38 21.64
CA ASP A 226 4.53 29.98 21.09
C ASP A 226 4.55 30.09 19.57
N ARG A 227 5.07 31.22 19.06
CA ARG A 227 5.23 31.44 17.62
C ARG A 227 6.24 30.49 16.96
N GLY A 228 7.09 29.81 17.74
CA GLY A 228 8.06 28.84 17.24
C GLY A 228 7.47 27.45 16.99
N ASP A 229 6.35 27.13 17.63
CA ASP A 229 5.71 25.80 17.63
C ASP A 229 4.83 25.53 16.39
N SER A 230 5.26 25.98 15.21
CA SER A 230 4.52 25.69 13.98
C SER A 230 4.53 24.19 13.64
N ILE A 231 3.46 23.69 13.01
CA ILE A 231 3.39 22.29 12.49
C ILE A 231 4.63 21.96 11.65
N THR A 232 5.05 22.89 10.79
CA THR A 232 6.26 22.74 9.97
C THR A 232 7.52 22.53 10.82
N HIS A 233 7.67 23.26 11.92
CA HIS A 233 8.82 23.11 12.80
C HIS A 233 8.80 21.78 13.54
N GLN A 234 7.66 21.39 14.12
CA GLN A 234 7.48 20.10 14.79
C GLN A 234 7.85 18.94 13.86
N MET A 235 7.40 19.02 12.61
CA MET A 235 7.65 18.03 11.56
C MET A 235 9.13 17.91 11.19
N GLN A 236 9.80 19.05 10.99
CA GLN A 236 11.23 19.07 10.68
C GLN A 236 12.10 18.58 11.84
N ALA A 237 11.63 18.71 13.09
CA ALA A 237 12.35 18.26 14.28
C ALA A 237 12.10 16.78 14.61
N LYS A 238 10.83 16.36 14.67
CA LYS A 238 10.40 15.04 15.15
C LYS A 238 10.66 13.95 14.11
N LEU A 239 10.40 14.23 12.82
CA LEU A 239 10.42 13.18 11.81
C LEU A 239 11.81 12.61 11.50
N PRO A 240 12.90 13.40 11.39
CA PRO A 240 14.24 12.84 11.23
C PRO A 240 14.66 11.92 12.39
N LEU A 241 14.18 12.19 13.61
CA LEU A 241 14.43 11.34 14.78
C LEU A 241 13.70 10.00 14.64
N LEU A 242 12.43 10.03 14.24
CA LEU A 242 11.63 8.84 13.99
C LEU A 242 12.18 7.99 12.84
N MET A 243 12.57 8.63 11.72
CA MET A 243 13.10 7.94 10.54
C MET A 243 14.38 7.15 10.84
N ARG A 244 15.19 7.57 11.82
CA ARG A 244 16.38 6.82 12.29
C ARG A 244 16.03 5.55 13.05
N ARG A 245 14.81 5.43 13.56
CA ARG A 245 14.30 4.29 14.34
C ARG A 245 13.49 3.31 13.49
N PHE A 246 13.21 3.64 12.22
CA PHE A 246 12.47 2.75 11.34
C PHE A 246 13.30 1.51 11.02
N ARG A 247 12.69 0.32 11.18
CA ARG A 247 13.31 -0.97 10.82
C ARG A 247 13.76 -1.01 9.36
N ARG A 248 12.98 -0.42 8.46
CA ARG A 248 13.38 -0.16 7.06
C ARG A 248 13.71 1.32 6.89
N PRO A 249 14.99 1.69 6.73
CA PRO A 249 15.39 3.06 6.51
C PRO A 249 14.76 3.62 5.23
N ILE A 250 14.27 4.85 5.30
CA ILE A 250 13.75 5.57 4.15
C ILE A 250 14.84 6.53 3.68
N SER A 251 15.40 6.25 2.50
CA SER A 251 16.53 7.01 1.96
C SER A 251 16.05 8.23 1.19
N THR A 252 16.19 9.43 1.77
CA THR A 252 16.01 10.70 1.04
C THR A 252 16.87 10.73 -0.24
N LYS A 253 18.08 10.16 -0.18
CA LYS A 253 19.00 10.10 -1.32
C LYS A 253 18.47 9.25 -2.47
N GLN A 254 17.80 8.13 -2.18
CA GLN A 254 17.23 7.27 -3.20
C GLN A 254 16.11 7.97 -3.98
N HIS A 255 15.28 8.77 -3.30
CA HIS A 255 14.20 9.50 -3.96
C HIS A 255 14.68 10.80 -4.63
N PHE A 256 15.52 11.59 -3.95
CA PHE A 256 15.80 12.96 -4.36
C PHE A 256 17.27 13.24 -4.72
N GLY A 257 18.17 12.26 -4.61
CA GLY A 257 19.61 12.46 -4.84
C GLY A 257 20.30 13.12 -3.64
N ASP A 258 21.45 13.77 -3.86
CA ASP A 258 22.25 14.38 -2.78
C ASP A 258 21.67 15.73 -2.27
N VAL A 259 20.36 15.75 -2.00
CA VAL A 259 19.67 16.88 -1.40
C VAL A 259 19.53 16.66 0.10
N ASP A 260 19.88 17.68 0.88
CA ASP A 260 19.73 17.67 2.34
C ASP A 260 18.28 17.43 2.77
N ALA A 261 18.09 16.58 3.79
CA ALA A 261 16.76 16.17 4.25
C ALA A 261 15.91 17.35 4.74
N LYS A 262 16.51 18.38 5.38
CA LYS A 262 15.78 19.58 5.81
C LYS A 262 15.28 20.38 4.60
N LYS A 263 16.09 20.48 3.54
CA LYS A 263 15.66 21.09 2.27
C LYS A 263 14.51 20.33 1.62
N VAL A 264 14.58 19.00 1.58
CA VAL A 264 13.49 18.15 1.07
C VAL A 264 12.20 18.40 1.86
N TRP A 265 12.24 18.36 3.19
CA TRP A 265 11.06 18.61 4.01
C TRP A 265 10.51 20.03 3.85
N SER A 266 11.37 21.04 3.72
CA SER A 266 10.93 22.41 3.40
C SER A 266 10.19 22.46 2.07
N ALA A 267 10.70 21.79 1.04
CA ALA A 267 10.07 21.73 -0.28
C ALA A 267 8.74 20.97 -0.27
N LEU A 268 8.68 19.83 0.44
CA LEU A 268 7.45 19.07 0.67
C LEU A 268 6.36 19.94 1.32
N TYR A 269 6.71 20.77 2.31
CA TYR A 269 5.77 21.69 2.93
C TYR A 269 5.33 22.83 2.01
N SER A 270 6.26 23.41 1.23
CA SER A 270 5.91 24.37 0.19
C SER A 270 4.94 23.76 -0.83
N TYR A 271 5.14 22.48 -1.18
CA TYR A 271 4.24 21.76 -2.09
C TYR A 271 2.86 21.58 -1.48
N ARG A 272 2.76 21.07 -0.24
CA ARG A 272 1.49 20.97 0.50
C ARG A 272 0.74 22.30 0.54
N SER A 273 1.45 23.38 0.87
CA SER A 273 0.86 24.72 0.98
C SER A 273 0.33 25.20 -0.37
N ALA A 274 1.09 24.99 -1.46
CA ALA A 274 0.62 25.32 -2.80
C ALA A 274 -0.69 24.58 -3.15
N LEU A 275 -0.76 23.27 -2.88
CA LEU A 275 -1.98 22.48 -3.11
C LEU A 275 -3.17 23.00 -2.29
N ALA A 276 -2.97 23.29 -1.01
CA ALA A 276 -4.03 23.75 -0.11
C ALA A 276 -4.61 25.11 -0.52
N HIS A 277 -3.82 25.97 -1.18
CA HIS A 277 -4.25 27.29 -1.63
C HIS A 277 -4.64 27.33 -3.12
N GLY A 278 -4.70 26.17 -3.80
CA GLY A 278 -5.06 26.09 -5.22
C GLY A 278 -3.97 26.63 -6.17
N GLY A 279 -2.72 26.69 -5.71
CA GLY A 279 -1.57 27.08 -6.52
C GLY A 279 -1.08 25.93 -7.41
N VAL A 280 -0.43 26.28 -8.52
CA VAL A 280 0.19 25.30 -9.43
C VAL A 280 1.64 25.05 -9.00
N ALA A 281 1.95 23.80 -8.67
CA ALA A 281 3.30 23.42 -8.27
C ALA A 281 4.27 23.47 -9.46
N ASN A 282 5.36 24.25 -9.32
CA ASN A 282 6.43 24.31 -10.32
C ASN A 282 7.68 23.57 -9.80
N PHE A 283 7.88 22.33 -10.23
CA PHE A 283 9.04 21.51 -9.85
C PHE A 283 10.32 21.85 -10.64
N ALA A 284 10.20 22.65 -11.71
CA ALA A 284 11.34 23.06 -12.53
C ALA A 284 12.08 24.27 -11.96
N ALA A 285 11.52 24.98 -10.97
CA ALA A 285 12.11 26.18 -10.38
C ALA A 285 11.80 26.31 -8.87
N GLY A 286 12.62 27.10 -8.17
CA GLY A 286 12.39 27.43 -6.77
C GLY A 286 12.53 26.24 -5.81
N PRO A 287 11.86 26.26 -4.64
CA PRO A 287 12.08 25.28 -3.59
C PRO A 287 11.67 23.86 -3.99
N LEU A 288 10.71 23.69 -4.92
CA LEU A 288 10.19 22.38 -5.31
C LEU A 288 11.14 21.57 -6.20
N GLN A 289 12.19 22.18 -6.76
CA GLN A 289 13.25 21.45 -7.47
C GLN A 289 13.87 20.34 -6.60
N ALA A 290 13.92 20.55 -5.29
CA ALA A 290 14.46 19.59 -4.33
C ALA A 290 13.68 18.25 -4.30
N ILE A 291 12.41 18.24 -4.72
CA ILE A 291 11.55 17.04 -4.70
C ILE A 291 11.23 16.49 -6.10
N LYS A 292 11.76 17.11 -7.16
CA LYS A 292 11.73 16.69 -8.57
C LYS A 292 10.35 16.62 -9.25
N SER A 293 9.36 15.95 -8.65
CA SER A 293 8.01 15.80 -9.21
C SER A 293 6.97 15.47 -8.13
N ALA A 294 5.68 15.53 -8.51
CA ALA A 294 4.57 15.15 -7.64
C ALA A 294 4.59 13.65 -7.30
N GLU A 295 4.96 12.80 -8.27
CA GLU A 295 5.05 11.35 -8.12
C GLU A 295 6.15 10.98 -7.12
N ALA A 296 7.35 11.56 -7.26
CA ALA A 296 8.46 11.32 -6.37
C ALA A 296 8.14 11.78 -4.93
N ALA A 297 7.46 12.92 -4.79
CA ALA A 297 6.97 13.39 -3.50
C ALA A 297 5.94 12.42 -2.89
N ALA A 298 4.96 11.97 -3.67
CA ALA A 298 3.92 11.04 -3.21
C ALA A 298 4.52 9.69 -2.80
N GLU A 299 5.47 9.14 -3.55
CA GLU A 299 6.16 7.88 -3.24
C GLU A 299 6.97 7.97 -1.94
N TYR A 300 7.71 9.06 -1.77
CA TYR A 300 8.46 9.31 -0.52
C TYR A 300 7.52 9.45 0.67
N LEU A 301 6.44 10.24 0.54
CA LEU A 301 5.45 10.44 1.61
C LEU A 301 4.73 9.13 1.96
N ARG A 302 4.39 8.28 0.99
CA ARG A 302 3.86 6.93 1.26
C ARG A 302 4.83 6.09 2.08
N SER A 303 6.11 6.10 1.71
CA SER A 303 7.15 5.38 2.45
C SER A 303 7.24 5.87 3.89
N VAL A 304 7.16 7.18 4.11
CA VAL A 304 7.14 7.80 5.45
C VAL A 304 5.91 7.35 6.24
N VAL A 305 4.71 7.44 5.66
CA VAL A 305 3.47 6.99 6.32
C VAL A 305 3.54 5.51 6.69
N LYS A 306 3.97 4.65 5.78
CA LYS A 306 4.21 3.22 6.04
C LYS A 306 5.21 2.99 7.18
N GLY A 307 6.29 3.77 7.21
CA GLY A 307 7.26 3.77 8.31
C GLY A 307 6.63 4.11 9.65
N LEU A 308 5.84 5.18 9.71
CA LEU A 308 5.13 5.61 10.92
C LEU A 308 4.10 4.58 11.40
N LEU A 309 3.28 4.06 10.49
CA LEU A 309 2.26 3.05 10.78
C LEU A 309 2.87 1.77 11.36
N ARG A 310 4.02 1.33 10.85
CA ARG A 310 4.73 0.17 11.40
C ARG A 310 5.42 0.49 12.72
N HIS A 311 6.01 1.68 12.84
CA HIS A 311 6.77 2.04 14.04
C HIS A 311 5.87 2.22 15.27
N VAL A 312 4.64 2.74 15.10
CA VAL A 312 3.71 2.88 16.22
C VAL A 312 3.28 1.54 16.82
N LEU A 313 3.35 0.43 16.07
CA LEU A 313 3.09 -0.91 16.60
C LEU A 313 4.19 -1.39 17.56
N VAL A 314 5.40 -0.85 17.43
CA VAL A 314 6.56 -1.23 18.25
C VAL A 314 6.72 -0.29 19.44
N GLU A 315 6.53 1.01 19.23
CA GLU A 315 6.73 2.04 20.25
C GLU A 315 5.55 3.02 20.33
N PRO A 316 4.34 2.55 20.71
CA PRO A 316 3.14 3.40 20.72
C PRO A 316 3.25 4.59 21.68
N GLN A 317 3.91 4.41 22.84
CA GLN A 317 4.09 5.47 23.83
C GLN A 317 4.93 6.63 23.29
N LEU A 318 5.93 6.36 22.44
CA LEU A 318 6.75 7.41 21.84
C LEU A 318 5.90 8.39 21.02
N PHE A 319 4.86 7.91 20.33
CA PHE A 319 3.97 8.79 19.57
C PHE A 319 3.10 9.67 20.48
N LEU A 320 2.66 9.14 21.63
CA LEU A 320 1.97 9.95 22.64
C LEU A 320 2.91 11.01 23.22
N ASP A 321 4.14 10.62 23.58
CA ASP A 321 5.13 11.54 24.15
C ASP A 321 5.51 12.64 23.16
N LEU A 322 5.69 12.29 21.88
CA LEU A 322 5.97 13.26 20.82
C LEU A 322 4.84 14.27 20.62
N LYS A 323 3.58 13.91 20.88
CA LYS A 323 2.46 14.87 20.84
C LYS A 323 2.40 15.79 22.06
N ASN A 324 3.04 15.40 23.16
CA ASN A 324 3.07 16.18 24.40
C ASN A 324 4.33 17.07 24.52
N CYS A 325 5.29 16.91 23.62
CA CYS A 325 6.49 17.75 23.48
C CYS A 325 6.26 18.90 22.51
#